data_AF-A0A4V3P7M6-F1
#
_entry.id   AF-A0A4V3P7M6-F1
#
_cell.length_a   1.000
_cell.length_b   1.000
_cell.length_c   1.000
_cell.angle_alpha   90.00
_cell.angle_beta   90.00
_cell.angle_gamma   90.00
#
_symmetry.space_group_name_H-M   'P 1'
#
loop_
_entity.id
_entity.type
_entity.pdbx_description
1 polymer ?
#
loop_
_entity_poly.entity_id
_entity_poly.type
_entity_poly.pdbx_seq_one_letter_code
_entity_poly.pdbx_strand_id
1 'polypeptide(L)'
;AEVVIEEFMTGEEASFFCLCDGTTALPFGTAQDHKRVGDGDVGPNTGGMGAYSPAPVMTPDMIERTMREIIEPTMRGMAELGAPFAGILFAGLMIT
;
A
#
# COMPACT_ATOMS: atom_id res chain seq x y z
N ALA A 1 23.70 -12.42 -17.41
CA ALA A 1 23.35 -11.60 -16.23
C ALA A 1 22.18 -10.71 -16.63
N GLU A 2 21.20 -10.56 -15.74
CA GLU A 2 19.99 -9.77 -15.98
C GLU A 2 19.95 -8.62 -14.98
N VAL A 3 19.32 -7.51 -15.37
CA VAL A 3 19.15 -6.30 -14.54
C VAL A 3 17.70 -5.83 -14.63
N VAL A 4 17.17 -5.33 -13.52
CA VAL A 4 15.85 -4.70 -13.43
C VAL A 4 16.05 -3.19 -13.28
N ILE A 5 15.31 -2.42 -14.07
CA ILE A 5 15.31 -0.95 -14.03
C ILE A 5 13.88 -0.52 -13.70
N GLU A 6 13.70 0.20 -12.60
CA GLU A 6 12.41 0.67 -12.11
C GLU A 6 12.40 2.19 -12.00
N GLU A 7 11.21 2.78 -12.09
CA GLU A 7 11.02 4.21 -11.82
C GLU A 7 11.28 4.50 -10.33
N PHE A 8 12.05 5.53 -10.05
CA PHE A 8 12.25 6.01 -8.68
C PHE A 8 11.06 6.88 -8.26
N MET A 9 10.24 6.35 -7.35
CA MET A 9 9.11 7.09 -6.78
C MET A 9 9.57 7.95 -5.60
N THR A 10 9.28 9.24 -5.65
CA THR A 10 9.48 10.18 -4.53
C THR A 10 8.19 10.35 -3.76
N GLY A 11 8.28 10.71 -2.47
CA GLY A 11 7.12 11.03 -1.66
C GLY A 11 7.23 10.47 -0.26
N GLU A 12 6.11 10.46 0.45
CA GLU A 12 5.98 9.87 1.77
C GLU A 12 5.32 8.49 1.66
N GLU A 13 5.90 7.48 2.31
CA GLU A 13 5.39 6.12 2.27
C GLU A 13 4.15 5.96 3.15
N ALA A 14 3.15 5.23 2.65
CA ALA A 14 1.98 4.82 3.40
C ALA A 14 1.58 3.37 3.09
N SER A 15 1.06 2.69 4.11
CA SER A 15 0.40 1.39 4.02
C SER A 15 -1.10 1.59 4.09
N PHE A 16 -1.84 1.07 3.11
CA PHE A 16 -3.30 1.10 3.06
C PHE A 16 -3.87 -0.32 3.09
N PHE A 17 -4.86 -0.55 3.95
CA PHE A 17 -5.39 -1.88 4.20
C PHE A 17 -6.88 -1.96 3.89
N CYS A 18 -7.25 -2.97 3.10
CA CYS A 18 -8.65 -3.28 2.78
C CYS A 18 -8.98 -4.73 3.14
N LEU A 19 -10.16 -4.95 3.72
CA LEU A 19 -10.76 -6.28 3.87
C LEU A 19 -11.58 -6.57 2.60
N CYS A 20 -11.24 -7.65 1.92
CA CYS A 20 -11.81 -8.00 0.62
C CYS A 20 -12.54 -9.34 0.67
N ASP A 21 -13.65 -9.45 -0.07
CA ASP A 21 -14.49 -10.67 -0.12
C ASP A 21 -14.50 -11.38 -1.49
N GLY A 22 -13.66 -10.92 -2.43
CA GLY A 22 -13.63 -11.37 -3.82
C GLY A 22 -14.30 -10.39 -4.80
N THR A 23 -15.16 -9.49 -4.31
CA THR A 23 -15.88 -8.51 -5.14
C THR A 23 -15.84 -7.09 -4.60
N THR A 24 -15.86 -6.95 -3.27
CA THR A 24 -15.89 -5.69 -2.56
C THR A 24 -14.61 -5.54 -1.74
N ALA A 25 -14.14 -4.31 -1.58
CA ALA A 25 -13.04 -3.95 -0.69
C ALA A 25 -13.53 -2.91 0.34
N LEU A 26 -13.38 -3.23 1.63
CA LEU A 26 -13.68 -2.34 2.74
C LEU A 26 -12.38 -1.79 3.33
N PRO A 27 -12.07 -0.50 3.16
CA PRO A 27 -10.89 0.09 3.81
C PRO A 27 -11.07 0.12 5.33
N PHE A 28 -10.04 -0.31 6.08
CA PHE A 28 -10.13 -0.38 7.55
C PHE A 28 -8.96 0.26 8.30
N GLY A 29 -7.89 0.67 7.61
CA GLY A 29 -6.78 1.34 8.28
C GLY A 29 -5.73 1.91 7.33
N THR A 30 -4.99 2.87 7.85
CA THR A 30 -3.77 3.42 7.25
C THR A 30 -2.65 3.30 8.28
N ALA A 31 -1.44 3.02 7.83
CA ALA A 31 -0.26 3.06 8.67
C ALA A 31 0.93 3.62 7.90
N GLN A 32 1.91 4.14 8.61
CA GLN A 32 3.22 4.44 8.06
C GLN A 32 4.24 3.60 8.80
N ASP A 33 5.02 2.84 8.03
CA ASP A 33 5.99 1.88 8.53
C ASP A 33 7.41 2.38 8.24
N HIS A 34 8.29 2.24 9.22
CA HIS A 34 9.68 2.64 9.13
C HIS A 34 10.53 1.41 8.80
N LYS A 35 10.93 1.27 7.53
CA LYS A 35 11.62 0.07 7.04
C LYS A 35 13.13 0.07 7.26
N ARG A 36 13.73 1.20 7.61
CA ARG A 36 15.19 1.31 7.76
C ARG A 36 15.60 0.90 9.17
N VAL A 37 16.70 0.14 9.27
CA VAL A 37 17.16 -0.42 10.55
C VAL A 37 17.74 0.63 11.50
N GLY A 38 18.23 1.75 10.98
CA GLY A 38 18.86 2.81 11.77
C GLY A 38 18.05 4.10 11.80
N ASP A 39 18.20 4.86 12.88
CA ASP A 39 17.57 6.16 13.08
C ASP A 39 17.88 7.14 11.93
N GLY A 40 16.88 7.94 11.53
CA GLY A 40 17.02 8.86 10.40
C GLY A 40 17.01 8.17 9.04
N ASP A 41 16.32 7.03 8.93
CA ASP A 41 16.15 6.25 7.71
C ASP A 41 17.45 5.75 7.06
N VAL A 42 18.41 5.32 7.89
CA VAL A 42 19.72 4.83 7.44
C VAL A 42 19.86 3.31 7.52
N GLY A 43 20.82 2.77 6.77
CA GLY A 43 21.13 1.34 6.76
C GLY A 43 20.21 0.51 5.85
N PRO A 44 20.32 -0.82 5.87
CA PRO A 44 19.53 -1.71 5.00
C PRO A 44 18.02 -1.64 5.31
N ASN A 45 17.22 -2.04 4.31
CA ASN A 45 15.78 -2.25 4.48
C ASN A 45 15.51 -3.49 5.33
N THR A 46 14.43 -3.43 6.10
CA THR A 46 13.85 -4.51 6.90
C THR A 46 12.40 -4.73 6.48
N GLY A 47 11.71 -5.68 7.13
CA GLY A 47 10.27 -5.84 6.99
C GLY A 47 9.42 -4.79 7.73
N GLY A 48 10.05 -3.86 8.45
CA GLY A 48 9.42 -2.86 9.32
C GLY A 48 10.01 -2.89 10.73
N MET A 49 10.55 -1.76 11.18
CA MET A 49 11.08 -1.55 12.54
C MET A 49 10.01 -1.03 13.49
N GLY A 50 8.92 -0.49 12.96
CA GLY A 50 7.83 0.07 13.72
C GLY A 50 6.90 0.88 12.83
N ALA A 51 5.62 0.83 13.16
CA ALA A 51 4.59 1.56 12.44
C ALA A 51 3.64 2.28 13.40
N TYR A 52 2.98 3.31 12.91
CA TYR A 52 1.93 4.01 13.64
C TYR A 52 0.67 4.15 12.78
N SER A 53 -0.48 4.33 13.44
CA SER A 53 -1.80 4.44 12.82
C SER A 53 -2.68 5.42 13.62
N PRO A 54 -3.53 6.24 12.97
CA PRO A 54 -3.64 6.41 11.51
C PRO A 54 -2.42 7.14 10.93
N ALA A 55 -2.15 6.97 9.64
CA ALA A 55 -1.14 7.74 8.91
C ALA A 55 -1.75 9.06 8.39
N PRO A 56 -1.31 10.24 8.89
CA PRO A 56 -1.88 11.54 8.50
C PRO A 56 -1.75 11.88 7.02
N VAL A 57 -0.74 11.34 6.35
CA VAL A 57 -0.53 11.49 4.89
C VAL A 57 -1.70 10.90 4.07
N MET A 58 -2.43 9.92 4.63
CA MET A 58 -3.61 9.33 4.03
C MET A 58 -4.86 10.10 4.42
N THR A 59 -5.01 11.31 3.87
CA THR A 59 -6.21 12.14 4.03
C THR A 59 -7.46 11.45 3.46
N PRO A 60 -8.68 11.89 3.84
CA PRO A 60 -9.91 11.33 3.26
C PRO A 60 -9.93 11.34 1.72
N ASP A 61 -9.47 12.45 1.11
CA ASP A 61 -9.37 12.57 -0.35
C ASP A 61 -8.34 11.59 -0.94
N MET A 62 -7.22 11.38 -0.24
CA MET A 62 -6.20 10.41 -0.65
C MET A 62 -6.72 8.97 -0.54
N ILE A 63 -7.50 8.66 0.49
CA ILE A 63 -8.16 7.36 0.66
C ILE A 63 -9.15 7.13 -0.48
N GLU A 64 -10.03 8.09 -0.79
CA GLU A 64 -10.99 7.97 -1.89
C GLU A 64 -10.28 7.78 -3.23
N ARG A 65 -9.23 8.57 -3.47
CA ARG A 65 -8.39 8.45 -4.67
C ARG A 65 -7.76 7.07 -4.77
N THR A 66 -7.17 6.56 -3.69
CA THR A 66 -6.54 5.24 -3.62
C THR A 66 -7.54 4.12 -3.89
N MET A 67 -8.74 4.21 -3.31
CA MET A 67 -9.81 3.25 -3.56
C MET A 67 -10.18 3.20 -5.05
N ARG A 68 -10.44 4.36 -5.65
CA ARG A 68 -10.86 4.50 -7.04
C ARG A 68 -9.78 4.12 -8.05
N GLU A 69 -8.54 4.53 -7.81
CA GLU A 69 -7.46 4.44 -8.80
C GLU A 69 -6.62 3.17 -8.66
N ILE A 70 -6.60 2.54 -7.47
CA ILE A 70 -5.72 1.39 -7.21
C ILE A 70 -6.52 0.18 -6.73
N ILE A 71 -7.31 0.30 -5.66
CA ILE A 71 -7.92 -0.87 -5.00
C ILE A 71 -9.05 -1.48 -5.85
N GLU A 72 -10.05 -0.69 -6.24
CA GLU A 72 -11.20 -1.19 -7.01
C GLU A 72 -10.79 -1.74 -8.38
N PRO A 73 -9.87 -1.09 -9.14
CA PRO A 73 -9.36 -1.66 -10.38
C PRO A 73 -8.60 -2.97 -10.17
N THR A 74 -7.78 -3.06 -9.12
CA THR A 74 -7.05 -4.29 -8.78
C THR A 74 -8.01 -5.44 -8.47
N MET A 75 -9.03 -5.19 -7.63
CA MET A 75 -10.05 -6.19 -7.27
C MET A 75 -10.81 -6.68 -8.50
N ARG A 76 -11.20 -5.76 -9.39
CA ARG A 76 -11.89 -6.08 -10.65
C ARG A 76 -11.00 -6.91 -11.58
N GLY A 77 -9.75 -6.50 -11.78
CA GLY A 77 -8.82 -7.22 -12.63
C GLY A 77 -8.53 -8.64 -12.13
N MET A 78 -8.36 -8.81 -10.81
CA MET A 78 -8.20 -10.13 -10.19
C MET A 78 -9.41 -11.04 -10.44
N ALA A 79 -10.63 -10.50 -10.31
CA ALA A 79 -11.85 -11.25 -10.61
C ALA A 79 -11.98 -11.60 -12.11
N GLU A 80 -11.65 -10.68 -13.02
CA GLU A 80 -11.65 -10.89 -14.48
C GLU A 80 -10.65 -11.98 -14.91
N LEU A 81 -9.52 -12.11 -14.22
CA LEU A 81 -8.53 -13.18 -14.41
C LEU A 81 -8.95 -14.53 -13.82
N GLY A 82 -10.15 -14.62 -13.22
CA GLY A 82 -10.64 -15.84 -12.57
C GLY A 82 -9.98 -16.12 -11.21
N ALA A 83 -9.34 -15.12 -10.60
CA ALA A 83 -8.65 -15.21 -9.32
C ALA A 83 -9.17 -14.14 -8.33
N PRO A 84 -10.47 -14.13 -7.99
CA PRO A 84 -11.03 -13.12 -7.08
C PRO A 84 -10.32 -13.16 -5.72
N PHE A 85 -9.91 -11.99 -5.22
CA PHE A 85 -9.12 -11.88 -3.99
C PHE A 85 -10.01 -11.73 -2.75
N ALA A 86 -9.89 -12.67 -1.81
CA ALA A 86 -10.54 -12.60 -0.50
C ALA A 86 -9.49 -12.64 0.62
N GLY A 87 -9.53 -11.68 1.55
CA GLY A 87 -8.53 -11.53 2.61
C GLY A 87 -8.20 -10.06 2.88
N ILE A 88 -7.01 -9.81 3.42
CA ILE A 88 -6.50 -8.45 3.65
C ILE A 88 -5.61 -8.06 2.48
N LEU A 89 -6.05 -7.08 1.69
CA LEU A 89 -5.22 -6.47 0.67
C LEU A 89 -4.35 -5.39 1.32
N PHE A 90 -3.04 -5.61 1.27
CA PHE A 90 -2.02 -4.66 1.71
C PHE A 90 -1.48 -3.90 0.49
N ALA A 91 -1.73 -2.60 0.43
CA ALA A 91 -1.18 -1.73 -0.61
C ALA A 91 -0.11 -0.81 -0.02
N GLY A 92 1.14 -0.99 -0.47
CA GLY A 92 2.23 -0.05 -0.22
C GLY A 92 2.19 1.09 -1.23
N LEU A 93 2.15 2.33 -0.74
CA LEU A 93 1.95 3.53 -1.55
C LEU A 93 3.07 4.52 -1.30
N MET A 94 3.41 5.28 -2.34
CA MET A 94 4.24 6.47 -2.27
C MET A 94 3.37 7.69 -2.57
N ILE A 95 3.21 8.59 -1.61
CA ILE A 95 2.32 9.75 -1.70
C ILE A 95 3.12 11.00 -2.04
N THR A 96 2.76 11.65 -3.15
CA THR A 96 3.40 12.87 -3.68
C THR A 96 2.57 14.11 -3.44
#